data_AF-A0AAW7F7E9-F1
#
_entry.id   AF-A0AAW7F7E9-F1
#
_cell.length_a   1.000
_cell.length_b   1.000
_cell.length_c   1.000
_cell.angle_alpha   90.00
_cell.angle_beta   90.00
_cell.angle_gamma   90.00
#
_symmetry.space_group_name_H-M   'P 1'
#
loop_
_entity.id
_entity.type
_entity.pdbx_description
1 polymer ?
#
loop_
_entity_poly.entity_id
_entity_poly.type
_entity_poly.pdbx_seq_one_letter_code
_entity_poly.pdbx_strand_id
1 'polypeptide(L)' 'MITETELNVLKVMAEKDINWNWMNLDRALSFKGIPGFSNVVNIVNKLASEGLVNIEDSGHKSMPYYRVSEQGYKLLKK' A
#
# COMPACT_ATOMS: atom_id res chain seq x y z
N MET A 1 -8.41 0.49 13.10
CA MET A 1 -8.98 1.73 12.50
C MET A 1 -7.87 2.42 11.73
N ILE A 2 -8.07 2.66 10.44
CA ILE A 2 -7.04 3.27 9.59
C ILE A 2 -7.10 4.80 9.62
N THR A 3 -5.95 5.44 9.46
CA THR A 3 -5.83 6.90 9.35
C THR A 3 -6.12 7.39 7.94
N GLU A 4 -6.32 8.70 7.76
CA GLU A 4 -6.45 9.30 6.43
C GLU A 4 -5.20 9.06 5.57
N THR A 5 -4.01 9.13 6.18
CA THR A 5 -2.74 8.81 5.53
C THR A 5 -2.73 7.37 5.00
N GLU A 6 -3.08 6.41 5.85
CA GLU A 6 -3.16 4.98 5.47
C GLU A 6 -4.19 4.75 4.36
N LEU A 7 -5.35 5.41 4.44
CA LEU A 7 -6.38 5.36 3.41
C LEU A 7 -5.88 5.94 2.07
N ASN A 8 -5.15 7.04 2.08
CA ASN A 8 -4.60 7.64 0.87
C ASN A 8 -3.49 6.78 0.25
N VAL A 9 -2.66 6.11 1.05
CA VAL A 9 -1.71 5.11 0.55
C VAL A 9 -2.46 3.94 -0.12
N LEU A 10 -3.52 3.43 0.51
CA LEU A 10 -4.35 2.37 -0.07
C LEU A 10 -4.98 2.80 -1.41
N LYS A 11 -5.44 4.04 -1.53
CA LYS A 11 -5.95 4.61 -2.78
C LYS A 11 -4.88 4.63 -3.87
N VAL A 12 -3.66 5.09 -3.57
CA VAL A 12 -2.55 5.11 -4.52
C VAL A 12 -2.21 3.72 -5.03
N MET A 13 -2.16 2.73 -4.13
CA MET A 13 -1.95 1.34 -4.52
C MET A 13 -3.04 0.83 -5.46
N ALA A 14 -4.29 1.24 -5.25
CA ALA A 14 -5.43 0.83 -6.07
C ALA A 14 -5.52 1.53 -7.44
N GLU A 15 -4.80 2.63 -7.67
CA GLU A 15 -4.82 3.36 -8.95
C GLU A 15 -4.30 2.54 -10.13
N LYS A 16 -3.36 1.62 -9.85
CA LYS A 16 -2.68 0.82 -10.87
C LYS A 16 -2.52 -0.60 -10.40
N ASP A 17 -2.86 -1.54 -11.27
CA ASP A 17 -2.60 -2.96 -11.08
C ASP A 17 -1.14 -3.28 -11.44
N ILE A 18 -0.22 -2.95 -10.52
CA ILE A 18 1.22 -3.22 -10.68
C ILE A 18 1.78 -3.92 -9.45
N ASN A 19 2.97 -4.51 -9.62
CA ASN A 19 3.77 -5.05 -8.53
C ASN A 19 4.36 -3.92 -7.68
N TRP A 20 3.56 -3.35 -6.77
CA TRP A 20 4.04 -2.40 -5.78
C TRP A 20 5.07 -3.07 -4.87
N ASN A 21 6.13 -2.37 -4.52
CA ASN A 21 7.05 -2.68 -3.43
C ASN A 21 7.30 -1.39 -2.66
N TRP A 22 8.09 -1.44 -1.58
CA TRP A 22 8.32 -0.24 -0.77
C TRP A 22 8.90 0.91 -1.58
N MET A 23 9.78 0.63 -2.55
CA MET A 23 10.53 1.65 -3.28
C MET A 23 9.67 2.39 -4.31
N ASN A 24 8.90 1.65 -5.12
CA ASN A 24 8.07 2.29 -6.15
C ASN A 24 6.83 2.95 -5.53
N LEU A 25 6.30 2.43 -4.43
CA LEU A 25 5.22 3.05 -3.67
C LEU A 25 5.70 4.34 -2.99
N ASP A 26 6.87 4.33 -2.35
CA ASP A 26 7.45 5.50 -1.72
C ASP A 26 7.64 6.66 -2.70
N ARG A 27 8.21 6.37 -3.87
CA ARG A 27 8.36 7.34 -4.96
C ARG A 27 7.02 7.87 -5.47
N ALA A 28 6.02 7.00 -5.62
CA ALA A 28 4.70 7.42 -6.07
C ALA A 28 4.03 8.37 -5.06
N LEU A 29 4.14 8.08 -3.76
CA LEU A 29 3.62 8.94 -2.70
C LEU A 29 4.34 10.30 -2.67
N SER A 30 5.68 10.29 -2.71
CA SER A 30 6.50 11.50 -2.74
C SER A 30 6.17 12.38 -3.95
N PHE A 31 6.08 11.79 -5.15
CA PHE A 31 5.75 12.52 -6.38
C PHE A 31 4.35 13.15 -6.34
N LYS A 32 3.38 12.46 -5.71
CA LYS A 32 2.00 12.96 -5.55
C LYS A 32 1.81 13.90 -4.36
N GLY A 33 2.85 14.15 -3.56
CA GLY A 33 2.73 14.92 -2.32
C GLY A 33 1.83 14.28 -1.27
N ILE A 34 1.66 12.94 -1.32
CA ILE A 34 0.80 12.21 -0.39
C ILE A 34 1.62 11.86 0.87
N PRO A 35 1.18 12.26 2.07
CA PRO A 35 1.84 11.87 3.31
C PRO A 35 1.98 10.34 3.42
N GLY A 36 3.06 9.87 4.06
CA GLY A 36 3.34 8.44 4.23
C GLY A 36 4.55 7.93 3.43
N PHE A 37 5.10 8.74 2.53
CA PHE A 37 6.48 8.54 2.04
C PHE A 37 7.46 8.54 3.23
N SER A 38 8.58 7.85 3.07
CA SER A 38 9.56 7.45 4.09
C SER A 38 9.03 6.53 5.21
N ASN A 39 7.75 6.15 5.19
CA ASN A 39 7.12 5.28 6.20
C ASN A 39 6.30 4.13 5.59
N VAL A 40 6.52 3.83 4.31
CA VAL A 40 5.71 2.89 3.52
C VAL A 40 5.59 1.51 4.16
N VAL A 41 6.70 0.94 4.64
CA VAL A 41 6.71 -0.43 5.19
C VAL A 41 5.79 -0.53 6.41
N ASN A 42 5.83 0.44 7.32
CA ASN A 42 4.99 0.45 8.52
C ASN A 42 3.50 0.60 8.15
N ILE A 43 3.20 1.49 7.20
CA ILE A 43 1.83 1.70 6.72
C ILE A 43 1.30 0.43 6.06
N VAL A 44 2.08 -0.19 5.17
CA VAL A 44 1.68 -1.42 4.48
C VAL A 44 1.49 -2.57 5.46
N ASN A 45 2.38 -2.75 6.44
CA ASN A 45 2.23 -3.78 7.47
C ASN A 45 0.94 -3.57 8.29
N LYS A 46 0.63 -2.32 8.62
CA LYS A 46 -0.62 -2.00 9.32
C LYS A 46 -1.85 -2.29 8.45
N LEU A 47 -1.85 -1.84 7.19
CA LEU A 47 -2.92 -2.15 6.24
C LEU A 47 -3.10 -3.66 6.03
N ALA A 48 -2.00 -4.43 6.00
CA ALA A 48 -2.03 -5.88 5.91
C ALA A 48 -2.62 -6.54 7.17
N SER A 49 -2.25 -6.05 8.35
CA SER A 49 -2.84 -6.53 9.62
C SER A 49 -4.35 -6.28 9.73
N GLU A 50 -4.85 -5.26 9.03
CA GLU A 50 -6.28 -4.93 8.91
C GLU A 50 -6.96 -5.67 7.73
N GLY A 51 -6.23 -6.54 7.02
CA GLY A 51 -6.73 -7.34 5.89
C GLY A 51 -6.92 -6.55 4.59
N LEU A 52 -6.41 -5.33 4.49
CA LEU A 52 -6.63 -4.43 3.35
C LEU A 52 -5.56 -4.56 2.26
N VAL A 53 -4.40 -5.12 2.60
CA VAL A 53 -3.27 -5.32 1.68
C VAL A 53 -2.71 -6.73 1.87
N ASN A 54 -2.42 -7.41 0.78
CA ASN A 54 -1.68 -8.66 0.75
C ASN A 54 -0.19 -8.36 0.53
N ILE A 55 0.68 -9.07 1.26
CA ILE A 55 2.14 -9.05 1.06
C ILE A 55 2.51 -10.39 0.43
N GLU A 56 3.01 -10.34 -0.81
CA GLU A 56 3.28 -11.49 -1.65
C GLU A 56 4.79 -11.66 -1.87
N ASP A 57 5.26 -12.90 -1.98
CA ASP A 57 6.66 -13.17 -2.30
C ASP A 57 6.97 -12.73 -3.73
N SER A 58 8.02 -11.92 -3.88
CA SER A 58 8.53 -11.45 -5.17
C SER A 58 9.72 -12.26 -5.66
N GLY A 59 10.18 -13.25 -4.89
CA GLY A 59 11.49 -13.90 -5.04
C GLY A 59 12.64 -13.09 -4.43
N HIS A 60 12.37 -11.89 -3.88
CA HIS A 60 13.36 -11.06 -3.20
C HIS A 60 12.89 -10.69 -1.79
N LYS A 61 13.48 -11.31 -0.76
CA LYS A 61 13.03 -11.21 0.64
C LYS A 61 12.86 -9.78 1.17
N SER A 62 13.70 -8.83 0.75
CA SER A 62 13.63 -7.43 1.20
C SER A 62 12.73 -6.54 0.33
N MET A 63 12.10 -7.09 -0.72
CA MET A 63 11.25 -6.36 -1.66
C MET A 63 10.03 -7.18 -2.05
N PRO A 64 9.20 -7.65 -1.10
CA PRO A 64 7.95 -8.32 -1.42
C PRO A 64 7.02 -7.42 -2.23
N TYR A 65 6.05 -8.02 -2.91
CA TYR A 65 5.02 -7.28 -3.60
C TYR A 65 3.84 -6.97 -2.68
N TYR A 66 3.24 -5.80 -2.88
CA TYR A 66 2.07 -5.33 -2.15
C TYR A 66 0.88 -5.26 -3.11
N ARG A 67 -0.23 -5.89 -2.73
CA ARG A 67 -1.47 -5.91 -3.52
C ARG A 67 -2.63 -5.47 -2.65
N VAL A 68 -3.49 -4.60 -3.16
CA VAL A 68 -4.74 -4.27 -2.44
C VAL A 68 -5.61 -5.52 -2.41
N SER A 69 -6.07 -5.91 -1.23
CA SER A 69 -6.93 -7.08 -1.07
C SER A 69 -8.35 -6.80 -1.58
N GLU A 70 -9.18 -7.83 -1.73
CA GLU A 70 -10.60 -7.63 -2.02
C GLU A 70 -11.30 -6.75 -0.98
N GLN A 71 -10.95 -6.90 0.31
CA GLN A 71 -11.49 -6.08 1.39
C GLN A 71 -11.04 -4.62 1.25
N GLY A 72 -9.78 -4.39 0.85
CA GLY A 72 -9.27 -3.06 0.50
C GLY A 72 -10.08 -2.40 -0.60
N TYR A 73 -10.34 -3.10 -1.71
CA TYR A 73 -11.17 -2.57 -2.78
C TYR A 73 -12.63 -2.35 -2.36
N LYS A 74 -13.20 -3.21 -1.51
CA LYS A 74 -14.55 -3.01 -0.94
C LYS A 74 -14.60 -1.74 -0.07
N LEU A 75 -13.54 -1.47 0.70
CA LEU A 75 -13.43 -0.25 1.51
C LEU A 75 -13.38 1.00 0.63
N LEU A 76 -12.62 0.97 -0.47
CA LEU A 76 -12.46 2.12 -1.38
C LEU A 76 -13.70 2.44 -2.24
N LYS A 77 -14.63 1.48 -2.37
CA LYS A 77 -15.91 1.66 -3.09
C LYS A 77 -17.02 2.27 -2.23
N LYS A 78 -16.82 2.40 -0.92
CA LYS A 78 -17.75 3.07 -0.01
C LYS A 78 -17.51 4.58 -0.01
#